data_AF-A0A937V9N8-F1
#
_entry.id   AF-A0A937V9N8-F1
#
_cell.length_a   1.000
_cell.length_b   1.000
_cell.length_c   1.000
_cell.angle_alpha   90.00
_cell.angle_beta   90.00
_cell.angle_gamma   90.00
#
_symmetry.space_group_name_H-M   'P 1'
#
loop_
_entity.id
_entity.type
_entity.pdbx_description
1 polymer ?
#
loop_
_entity_poly.entity_id
_entity_poly.type
_entity_poly.pdbx_seq_one_letter_code
_entity_poly.pdbx_strand_id
1 'polypeptide(L)'
;MDRPGNSPGIYVYVIQHHPLELPDGDSAFRWLHLDNGYRRSLEGLMGSPFRPEDYELLVDDQPAGPGWRRLLSSLLEERVTAVVTHLAPLSAAQRQQLIGVCAQTGAQLITPGDAGRNRLLEPPPHSL
;
A
#
# COMPACT_ATOMS: atom_id res chain seq x y z
N MET A 1 32.37 -1.10 -3.10
CA MET A 1 31.30 -1.57 -2.19
C MET A 1 30.00 -1.40 -2.95
N ASP A 2 29.56 -2.47 -3.59
CA ASP A 2 28.27 -2.54 -4.29
C ASP A 2 27.15 -2.21 -3.32
N ARG A 3 26.33 -1.21 -3.67
CA ARG A 3 25.04 -0.98 -3.02
C ARG A 3 24.20 -2.24 -3.25
N PRO A 4 23.71 -2.94 -2.22
CA PRO A 4 22.79 -4.04 -2.45
C PRO A 4 21.57 -3.49 -3.19
N GLY A 5 21.13 -4.24 -4.20
CA GLY A 5 20.08 -3.87 -5.13
C GLY A 5 18.90 -3.20 -4.43
N ASN A 6 18.52 -2.04 -4.95
CA ASN A 6 17.48 -1.15 -4.46
C ASN A 6 16.11 -1.81 -4.63
N SER A 7 15.82 -2.87 -3.88
CA SER A 7 14.47 -3.41 -3.77
C SER A 7 13.61 -2.30 -3.15
N PRO A 8 12.49 -1.93 -3.79
CA PRO A 8 11.65 -0.86 -3.27
C PRO A 8 11.15 -1.25 -1.88
N GLY A 9 11.41 -0.39 -0.90
CA GLY A 9 10.92 -0.59 0.47
C GLY A 9 9.40 -0.42 0.58
N ILE A 10 8.74 0.09 -0.46
CA ILE A 10 7.30 0.37 -0.46
C ILE A 10 6.60 -0.69 -1.30
N TYR A 11 5.65 -1.41 -0.69
CA TYR A 11 4.82 -2.38 -1.38
C TYR A 11 3.39 -1.84 -1.47
N VAL A 12 2.82 -1.84 -2.67
CA VAL A 12 1.41 -1.50 -2.90
C VAL A 12 0.67 -2.80 -3.17
N TYR A 13 -0.21 -3.20 -2.26
CA TYR A 13 -0.99 -4.42 -2.40
C TYR A 13 -2.43 -4.09 -2.81
N VAL A 14 -2.88 -4.69 -3.91
CA VAL A 14 -4.18 -4.45 -4.53
C VAL A 14 -4.89 -5.78 -4.77
N ILE A 15 -6.19 -5.81 -4.47
CA ILE A 15 -7.07 -6.93 -4.82
C ILE A 15 -7.93 -6.47 -6.00
N GLN A 16 -7.72 -7.07 -7.18
CA GLN A 16 -8.20 -6.54 -8.46
C GLN A 16 -9.73 -6.55 -8.58
N HIS A 17 -10.40 -7.54 -8.00
CA HIS A 17 -11.85 -7.62 -7.97
C HIS A 17 -12.36 -7.34 -6.57
N HIS A 18 -12.77 -6.10 -6.31
CA HIS A 18 -13.27 -5.74 -5.00
C HIS A 18 -14.77 -6.13 -4.88
N PRO A 19 -15.17 -7.07 -4.00
CA PRO A 19 -16.54 -7.56 -3.91
C PRO A 19 -17.56 -6.52 -3.41
N LEU A 20 -17.09 -5.38 -2.88
CA LEU A 20 -17.93 -4.23 -2.52
C LEU A 20 -17.91 -3.11 -3.58
N GLU A 21 -17.25 -3.32 -4.72
CA GLU A 21 -17.30 -2.39 -5.84
C GLU A 21 -18.70 -2.42 -6.44
N LEU A 22 -19.42 -1.31 -6.32
CA LEU A 22 -20.72 -1.14 -6.94
C LEU A 22 -20.53 -0.73 -8.41
N PRO A 23 -21.32 -1.29 -9.35
CA PRO A 23 -21.20 -0.98 -10.78
C PRO A 23 -21.32 0.51 -11.14
N ASP A 24 -22.02 1.30 -10.32
CA ASP A 24 -22.49 2.65 -10.67
C ASP A 24 -21.69 3.80 -10.01
N GLY A 25 -20.47 3.56 -9.53
CA GLY A 25 -19.51 4.64 -9.20
C GLY A 25 -19.85 5.52 -7.98
N ASP A 26 -20.97 5.32 -7.31
CA ASP A 26 -21.42 6.14 -6.17
C ASP A 26 -20.87 5.64 -4.81
N SER A 27 -19.59 5.24 -4.81
CA SER A 27 -18.88 4.83 -3.60
C SER A 27 -18.23 6.04 -2.94
N ALA A 28 -18.60 6.33 -1.69
CA ALA A 28 -17.88 7.30 -0.86
C ALA A 28 -16.39 6.94 -0.66
N PHE A 29 -16.00 5.71 -1.02
CA PHE A 29 -14.61 5.24 -1.04
C PHE A 29 -14.07 5.22 -2.46
N ARG A 30 -12.99 5.95 -2.69
CA ARG A 30 -12.18 5.82 -3.91
C ARG A 30 -11.22 4.63 -3.73
N TRP A 31 -11.46 3.56 -4.47
CA TRP A 31 -10.56 2.42 -4.50
C TRP A 31 -9.30 2.73 -5.33
N LEU A 32 -8.17 2.13 -4.95
CA LEU A 32 -6.96 2.06 -5.77
C LEU A 32 -7.22 1.07 -6.92
N HIS A 33 -7.89 1.55 -7.96
CA HIS A 33 -7.96 0.82 -9.22
C HIS A 33 -6.65 1.00 -9.99
N LEU A 34 -6.23 -0.05 -10.68
CA LEU A 34 -5.08 -0.02 -11.59
C LEU A 34 -5.48 0.55 -12.96
N ASP A 35 -6.19 1.66 -12.95
CA ASP A 35 -6.75 2.32 -14.12
C ASP A 35 -6.16 3.72 -14.32
N ASN A 36 -6.76 4.49 -15.24
CA ASN A 36 -6.39 5.87 -15.51
C ASN A 36 -6.69 6.78 -14.29
N GLY A 37 -5.75 6.86 -13.36
CA GLY A 37 -5.89 7.63 -12.13
C GLY A 37 -5.17 7.03 -10.93
N TYR A 38 -4.82 5.73 -11.01
CA TYR A 38 -4.08 4.96 -10.01
C TYR A 38 -2.93 5.75 -9.38
N ARG A 39 -2.04 6.28 -10.23
CA ARG A 39 -0.83 6.98 -9.78
C ARG A 39 -1.15 8.20 -8.94
N ARG A 40 -2.13 9.01 -9.35
CA ARG A 40 -2.53 10.21 -8.61
C ARG A 40 -3.16 9.84 -7.26
N SER A 41 -3.98 8.79 -7.24
CA SER A 41 -4.57 8.28 -6.00
C SER A 41 -3.49 7.78 -5.04
N LEU A 42 -2.52 7.03 -5.55
CA LEU A 42 -1.39 6.51 -4.78
C LEU A 42 -0.50 7.65 -4.24
N GLU A 43 -0.14 8.62 -5.06
CA GLU A 43 0.61 9.82 -4.65
C GLU A 43 -0.13 10.60 -3.54
N GLY A 44 -1.46 10.69 -3.62
CA GLY A 44 -2.28 11.29 -2.57
C GLY A 44 -2.24 10.54 -1.23
N LEU A 45 -2.11 9.20 -1.27
CA LEU A 45 -2.00 8.37 -0.06
C LEU A 45 -0.60 8.40 0.54
N MET A 46 0.42 8.43 -0.32
CA MET A 46 1.82 8.43 0.10
C MET A 46 2.36 9.85 0.38
N GLY A 47 1.61 10.90 0.04
CA GLY A 47 1.92 12.29 0.40
C GLY A 47 3.01 12.97 -0.43
N SER A 48 3.53 12.33 -1.48
CA SER A 48 4.52 12.94 -2.38
C SER A 48 4.46 12.30 -3.78
N PRO A 49 5.06 12.92 -4.82
CA PRO A 49 5.17 12.30 -6.13
C PRO A 49 6.19 11.14 -6.08
N PHE A 50 5.80 9.97 -6.57
CA PHE A 50 6.68 8.79 -6.64
C PHE A 50 6.91 8.36 -8.08
N ARG A 51 8.07 7.73 -8.30
CA ARG A 51 8.39 7.04 -9.54
C ARG A 51 7.95 5.58 -9.46
N PRO A 52 7.65 4.91 -10.58
CA PRO A 52 7.30 3.48 -10.59
C PRO A 52 8.36 2.59 -9.96
N GLU A 53 9.64 2.97 -10.00
CA GLU A 53 10.74 2.25 -9.36
C GLU A 53 10.80 2.39 -7.82
N ASP A 54 10.04 3.31 -7.24
CA ASP A 54 10.06 3.56 -5.79
C ASP A 54 9.17 2.58 -5.01
N TYR A 55 8.30 1.84 -5.70
CA TYR A 55 7.39 0.87 -5.11
C TYR A 55 7.25 -0.40 -5.94
N GLU A 56 6.84 -1.47 -5.28
CA GLU A 56 6.45 -2.71 -5.95
C GLU A 56 4.94 -2.93 -5.83
N LEU A 57 4.29 -3.15 -6.97
CA LEU A 57 2.86 -3.45 -7.03
C LEU A 57 2.64 -4.96 -6.97
N LEU A 58 1.86 -5.40 -5.98
CA LEU A 58 1.42 -6.77 -5.79
C LEU A 58 -0.09 -6.84 -6.00
N VAL A 59 -0.52 -7.62 -6.99
CA VAL A 59 -1.93 -7.72 -7.38
C VAL A 59 -2.39 -9.15 -7.21
N ASP A 60 -3.51 -9.34 -6.51
CA ASP A 60 -4.20 -10.63 -6.43
C ASP A 60 -5.65 -10.50 -6.93
N ASP A 61 -6.15 -11.52 -7.62
CA ASP A 61 -7.56 -11.58 -8.06
C ASP A 61 -8.52 -11.79 -6.88
N GLN A 62 -8.04 -12.41 -5.80
CA GLN A 62 -8.77 -12.72 -4.58
C GLN A 62 -7.89 -12.43 -3.35
N PRO A 63 -8.48 -12.04 -2.20
CA PRO A 63 -7.70 -11.79 -0.99
C PRO A 63 -6.85 -13.00 -0.58
N ALA A 64 -5.61 -12.72 -0.15
CA ALA A 64 -4.62 -13.71 0.25
C ALA A 64 -4.11 -14.64 -0.86
N GLY A 65 -3.92 -14.12 -2.07
CA GLY A 65 -3.32 -14.83 -3.19
C GLY A 65 -1.78 -14.89 -3.14
N PRO A 66 -1.13 -15.13 -4.31
CA PRO A 66 0.32 -15.13 -4.42
C PRO A 66 1.00 -13.82 -3.98
N GLY A 67 0.44 -12.66 -4.33
CA GLY A 67 0.94 -11.34 -3.95
C GLY A 67 0.97 -11.17 -2.44
N TRP A 68 -0.09 -11.59 -1.75
CA TRP A 68 -0.14 -11.60 -0.28
C TRP A 68 0.98 -12.42 0.37
N ARG A 69 1.23 -13.64 -0.13
CA ARG A 69 2.30 -14.50 0.41
C ARG A 69 3.66 -13.84 0.25
N ARG A 70 3.89 -13.19 -0.90
CA ARG A 70 5.12 -12.45 -1.16
C ARG A 70 5.26 -11.23 -0.25
N LEU A 71 4.18 -10.48 -0.03
CA LEU A 71 4.13 -9.35 0.90
C LEU A 71 4.56 -9.80 2.30
N LEU A 72 3.94 -10.85 2.84
CA LEU A 72 4.25 -11.35 4.18
C LEU A 72 5.68 -11.85 4.29
N SER A 73 6.19 -12.61 3.31
CA SER A 73 7.60 -13.06 3.31
C SER A 73 8.55 -11.86 3.33
N SER A 74 8.28 -10.85 2.49
CA SER A 74 9.15 -9.68 2.36
C SER A 74 9.12 -8.79 3.62
N LEU A 75 7.97 -8.70 4.29
CA LEU A 75 7.85 -8.05 5.60
C LEU A 75 8.66 -8.78 6.67
N LEU A 76 8.51 -10.10 6.76
CA LEU A 76 9.24 -10.93 7.74
C LEU A 76 10.76 -10.95 7.48
N GLU A 77 11.18 -10.73 6.24
CA GLU A 77 12.58 -10.54 5.83
C GLU A 77 13.06 -9.08 6.02
N GLU A 78 12.24 -8.21 6.60
CA GLU A 78 12.53 -6.79 6.88
C GLU A 78 12.93 -5.98 5.63
N ARG A 79 12.47 -6.39 4.44
CA ARG A 79 12.75 -5.69 3.17
C ARG A 79 11.75 -4.59 2.85
N VAL A 80 10.67 -4.51 3.60
CA VAL A 80 9.53 -3.61 3.35
C VAL A 80 9.45 -2.59 4.48
N THR A 81 9.53 -1.31 4.14
CA THR A 81 9.40 -0.17 5.06
C THR A 81 7.98 0.39 5.10
N ALA A 82 7.20 0.20 4.04
CA ALA A 82 5.80 0.62 4.00
C ALA A 82 4.92 -0.30 3.13
N VAL A 83 3.67 -0.47 3.53
CA VAL A 83 2.63 -1.20 2.81
C VAL A 83 1.47 -0.26 2.57
N VAL A 84 1.13 -0.03 1.31
CA VAL A 84 -0.09 0.70 0.92
C VAL A 84 -1.14 -0.30 0.47
N THR A 85 -2.30 -0.32 1.12
CA THR A 85 -3.37 -1.26 0.75
C THR A 85 -4.75 -0.79 1.17
N HIS A 86 -5.76 -1.27 0.45
CA HIS A 86 -7.11 -1.34 0.99
C HIS A 86 -7.20 -2.53 1.96
N LEU A 87 -7.83 -2.34 3.11
CA LEU A 87 -8.06 -3.43 4.07
C LEU A 87 -9.25 -4.31 3.69
N ALA A 88 -10.14 -3.84 2.83
CA ALA A 88 -11.17 -4.67 2.22
C ALA A 88 -10.68 -5.16 0.85
N PRO A 89 -11.02 -6.39 0.42
CA PRO A 89 -11.90 -7.38 1.08
C PRO A 89 -11.22 -8.34 2.06
N LEU A 90 -10.05 -8.00 2.63
CA LEU A 90 -9.39 -8.89 3.57
C LEU A 90 -10.31 -9.26 4.75
N SER A 91 -10.31 -10.54 5.12
CA SER A 91 -11.01 -11.02 6.29
C SER A 91 -10.48 -10.35 7.56
N ALA A 92 -11.24 -10.40 8.67
CA ALA A 92 -10.76 -9.85 9.93
C ALA A 92 -9.42 -10.47 10.36
N ALA A 93 -9.25 -11.78 10.17
CA ALA A 93 -8.02 -12.50 10.46
C ALA A 93 -6.84 -12.00 9.59
N GLN A 94 -7.06 -11.83 8.28
CA GLN A 94 -6.04 -11.32 7.37
C GLN A 94 -5.65 -9.88 7.73
N ARG A 95 -6.62 -9.02 8.05
CA ARG A 95 -6.35 -7.65 8.51
C ARG A 95 -5.49 -7.62 9.77
N GLN A 96 -5.86 -8.43 10.77
CA GLN A 96 -5.08 -8.52 12.02
C GLN A 96 -3.68 -9.09 11.79
N GLN A 97 -3.55 -10.06 10.88
CA GLN A 97 -2.24 -10.59 10.49
C GLN A 97 -1.35 -9.49 9.91
N LEU A 98 -1.85 -8.72 8.93
CA LEU A 98 -1.07 -7.65 8.31
C LEU A 98 -0.69 -6.57 9.33
N ILE A 99 -1.65 -6.11 10.15
CA ILE A 99 -1.41 -5.13 11.20
C ILE A 99 -0.33 -5.64 12.17
N GLY A 100 -0.45 -6.89 12.63
CA GLY A 100 0.51 -7.49 13.55
C GLY A 100 1.92 -7.60 12.97
N VAL A 101 2.05 -8.05 11.72
CA VAL A 101 3.34 -8.19 11.04
C VAL A 101 3.99 -6.82 10.78
N CYS A 102 3.21 -5.82 10.33
CA CYS A 102 3.72 -4.46 10.18
C CYS A 102 4.20 -3.87 11.52
N ALA A 103 3.43 -4.04 12.59
CA ALA A 103 3.82 -3.60 13.93
C ALA A 103 5.09 -4.30 14.44
N GLN A 104 5.25 -5.60 14.17
CA GLN A 104 6.41 -6.38 14.58
C GLN A 104 7.69 -5.94 13.85
N THR A 105 7.59 -5.64 12.55
CA THR A 105 8.73 -5.35 11.66
C THR A 105 9.05 -3.85 11.60
N GLY A 106 8.18 -3.00 12.15
CA GLY A 106 8.31 -1.54 12.05
C GLY A 106 7.88 -0.97 10.71
N ALA A 107 7.34 -1.79 9.80
CA ALA A 107 6.80 -1.31 8.52
C ALA A 107 5.54 -0.47 8.74
N GLN A 108 5.42 0.63 8.00
CA GLN A 108 4.24 1.48 8.05
C GLN A 108 3.09 0.85 7.26
N LEU A 109 1.90 0.78 7.85
CA LEU A 109 0.68 0.39 7.14
C LEU A 109 -0.10 1.65 6.77
N ILE A 110 -0.28 1.88 5.47
CA ILE A 110 -0.95 3.05 4.91
C ILE A 110 -2.24 2.58 4.23
N THR A 111 -3.36 3.11 4.67
CA THR A 111 -4.68 2.82 4.12
C THR A 111 -5.35 4.09 3.61
N PRO A 112 -6.40 4.00 2.77
CA PRO A 112 -7.17 5.16 2.36
C PRO A 112 -7.80 5.94 3.53
N GLY A 113 -8.08 5.28 4.65
CA GLY A 113 -8.53 5.95 5.87
C GLY A 113 -7.47 6.89 6.48
N ASP A 114 -6.20 6.71 6.11
CA ASP A 114 -5.08 7.54 6.54
C ASP A 114 -4.79 8.70 5.58
N ALA A 115 -5.52 8.77 4.45
CA ALA A 115 -5.42 9.87 3.50
C ALA A 115 -5.67 11.21 4.21
N GLY A 116 -4.66 12.07 4.24
CA GLY A 116 -4.69 13.36 4.95
C GLY A 116 -4.14 13.35 6.39
N ARG A 117 -3.93 12.18 7.01
CA ARG A 117 -3.19 12.04 8.29
C ARG A 117 -1.71 11.74 8.07
N ASN A 118 -1.37 11.01 7.01
CA ASN A 118 0.00 10.58 6.70
C ASN A 118 0.79 11.57 5.81
N ARG A 119 0.75 12.88 6.09
CA ARG A 119 1.75 13.84 5.54
C ARG A 119 3.15 13.60 6.14
N LEU A 120 3.57 12.35 6.24
CA LEU A 120 4.79 11.88 6.88
C LEU A 120 6.04 12.13 6.03
N LEU A 121 5.89 12.61 4.80
CA LEU A 121 6.99 12.85 3.85
C LEU A 121 7.10 14.29 3.36
N GLU A 122 6.27 15.23 3.84
CA GLU A 122 6.56 16.65 3.62
C GLU A 122 7.72 17.05 4.56
N PRO A 123 8.92 17.42 4.05
CA PRO A 123 9.84 18.18 4.88
C PRO A 123 9.10 19.45 5.32
N PRO A 124 9.31 19.93 6.56
CA PRO A 124 8.65 21.15 7.03
C PRO A 124 8.91 22.26 6.00
N PRO A 125 7.93 23.13 5.72
CA PRO A 125 8.15 24.25 4.83
C PRO A 125 9.33 25.02 5.42
N HIS A 126 10.42 25.09 4.66
CA HIS A 126 11.54 25.97 4.99
C HIS A 126 10.94 27.35 5.23
N SER A 127 10.97 27.77 6.50
CA SER A 127 10.64 29.14 6.85
C SER A 127 11.70 30.01 6.19
N LEU A 128 11.31 30.69 5.12
CA LEU A 128 12.03 31.84 4.57
C LEU A 128 11.68 33.08 5.39
#